data_AF-A0A6G1YPR4-F1
#
_entry.id   AF-A0A6G1YPR4-F1
#
_cell.length_a   1.000
_cell.length_b   1.000
_cell.length_c   1.000
_cell.angle_alpha   90.00
_cell.angle_beta   90.00
_cell.angle_gamma   90.00
#
_symmetry.space_group_name_H-M   'P 1'
#
loop_
_entity.id
_entity.type
_entity.pdbx_description
1 polymer ?
#
loop_
_entity_poly.entity_id
_entity_poly.type
_entity_poly.pdbx_seq_one_letter_code
_entity_poly.pdbx_strand_id
1 'polypeptide(L)'
;MSADPKVPDLTPIVDILKEFRILETIKSKLFARPDEASKHLSAVLKKISKSYITLAENLRIFTTLTFDSEPQTRESKEFLFEAKFGYLTDESGDARASCSRILNIYNTYLSGWFFRLLKSDEANRLETLFRVKFSPYDKEFVLAVDRTNEFLTNSGELIYPLVVEGDLQQAQQKVKEFSNDLDLPLTDLRNELKIFLSMEADFLEKSKAV
;
A
#
# COMPACT_ATOMS: atom_id res chain seq x y z
N MET A 1 -15.60 23.54 -11.72
CA MET A 1 -15.93 23.33 -10.30
C MET A 1 -15.32 21.99 -9.93
N SER A 2 -14.13 21.99 -9.33
CA SER A 2 -13.57 20.74 -8.79
C SER A 2 -14.30 20.44 -7.49
N ALA A 3 -14.84 19.23 -7.35
CA ALA A 3 -15.42 18.80 -6.08
C ALA A 3 -14.30 18.70 -5.04
N ASP A 4 -14.59 19.00 -3.77
CA ASP A 4 -13.59 18.84 -2.70
C ASP A 4 -12.97 17.43 -2.75
N PRO A 5 -11.64 17.30 -2.64
CA PRO A 5 -10.96 16.02 -2.61
C PRO A 5 -11.60 15.06 -1.60
N LYS A 6 -12.00 13.88 -2.05
CA LYS A 6 -12.56 12.85 -1.17
C LYS A 6 -11.43 12.06 -0.55
N VAL A 7 -11.41 12.01 0.77
CA VAL A 7 -10.47 11.19 1.55
C VAL A 7 -10.60 9.73 1.12
N PRO A 8 -9.49 9.03 0.82
CA PRO A 8 -9.54 7.66 0.37
C PRO A 8 -9.94 6.73 1.51
N ASP A 9 -10.85 5.79 1.21
CA ASP A 9 -11.14 4.67 2.10
C ASP A 9 -9.99 3.66 2.08
N LEU A 10 -9.26 3.56 3.20
CA LEU A 10 -8.13 2.64 3.37
C LEU A 10 -8.54 1.26 3.90
N THR A 11 -9.81 1.06 4.24
CA THR A 11 -10.34 -0.22 4.76
C THR A 11 -10.01 -1.41 3.86
N PRO A 12 -10.16 -1.32 2.51
CA PRO A 12 -9.81 -2.44 1.64
C PRO A 12 -8.34 -2.86 1.72
N ILE A 13 -7.42 -1.90 1.91
CA ILE A 13 -5.99 -2.20 2.08
C ILE A 13 -5.77 -2.92 3.41
N VAL A 14 -6.34 -2.38 4.48
CA VAL A 14 -6.26 -2.93 5.83
C VAL A 14 -6.79 -4.37 5.86
N ASP A 15 -7.92 -4.64 5.22
CA ASP A 15 -8.52 -5.97 5.17
C ASP A 15 -7.68 -6.96 4.37
N ILE A 16 -7.08 -6.54 3.25
CA ILE A 16 -6.12 -7.36 2.50
C ILE A 16 -4.92 -7.73 3.37
N LEU A 17 -4.33 -6.75 4.09
CA LEU A 17 -3.20 -7.01 4.99
C LEU A 17 -3.57 -8.01 6.11
N LYS A 18 -4.79 -7.94 6.63
CA LYS A 18 -5.31 -8.89 7.62
C LYS A 18 -5.46 -10.30 7.05
N GLU A 19 -5.91 -10.45 5.80
CA GLU A 19 -6.06 -11.78 5.18
C GLU A 19 -4.72 -12.52 5.05
N PHE A 20 -3.61 -11.78 4.86
CA PHE A 20 -2.28 -12.38 4.85
C PHE A 20 -1.85 -13.00 6.18
N ARG A 21 -2.52 -12.68 7.29
CA ARG A 21 -2.24 -13.32 8.60
C ARG A 21 -2.47 -14.83 8.59
N ILE A 22 -3.15 -15.39 7.57
CA ILE A 22 -3.15 -16.84 7.37
C ILE A 22 -1.73 -17.41 7.28
N LEU A 23 -0.79 -16.69 6.69
CA LEU A 23 0.61 -17.12 6.58
C LEU A 23 1.25 -17.35 7.95
N GLU A 24 0.94 -16.52 8.96
CA GLU A 24 1.39 -16.73 10.33
C GLU A 24 0.93 -18.07 10.91
N THR A 25 -0.29 -18.49 10.58
CA THR A 25 -0.86 -19.76 11.08
C THR A 25 -0.25 -20.99 10.42
N ILE A 26 0.23 -20.86 9.18
CA ILE A 26 0.77 -21.97 8.39
C ILE A 26 2.30 -21.93 8.23
N LYS A 27 2.98 -20.87 8.69
CA LYS A 27 4.42 -20.66 8.45
C LYS A 27 5.26 -21.83 8.93
N SER A 28 4.90 -22.45 10.06
CA SER A 28 5.61 -23.64 10.57
C SER A 28 5.59 -24.81 9.58
N LYS A 29 4.46 -25.04 8.89
CA LYS A 29 4.32 -26.08 7.85
C LYS A 29 5.18 -25.76 6.63
N LEU A 30 5.16 -24.50 6.21
CA LEU A 30 5.95 -24.01 5.08
C LEU A 30 7.45 -24.06 5.39
N PHE A 31 7.85 -23.71 6.62
CA PHE A 31 9.24 -23.67 7.06
C PHE A 31 9.84 -25.04 7.36
N ALA A 32 9.02 -26.05 7.64
CA ALA A 32 9.46 -27.43 7.81
C ALA A 32 9.91 -28.07 6.49
N ARG A 33 9.42 -27.56 5.35
CA ARG A 33 9.78 -28.05 4.00
C ARG A 33 10.12 -26.87 3.10
N PRO A 34 11.27 -26.22 3.33
CA PRO A 34 11.75 -25.15 2.48
C PRO A 34 11.89 -25.64 1.04
N ASP A 35 11.40 -24.83 0.11
CA ASP A 35 11.35 -25.08 -1.33
C ASP A 35 11.70 -23.76 -2.03
N GLU A 36 12.14 -23.79 -3.29
CA GLU A 36 12.37 -22.59 -4.10
C GLU A 36 11.12 -21.67 -4.13
N ALA A 37 9.92 -22.25 -4.03
CA ALA A 37 8.66 -21.51 -3.87
C ALA A 37 8.68 -20.54 -2.67
N SER A 38 9.44 -20.81 -1.61
CA SER A 38 9.57 -19.90 -0.46
C SER A 38 10.31 -18.60 -0.79
N LYS A 39 11.31 -18.63 -1.68
CA LYS A 39 11.99 -17.42 -2.19
C LYS A 39 11.02 -16.56 -3.00
N HIS A 40 10.21 -17.22 -3.82
CA HIS A 40 9.17 -16.56 -4.60
C HIS A 40 8.09 -15.93 -3.70
N LEU A 41 7.67 -16.62 -2.64
CA LEU A 41 6.73 -16.07 -1.66
C LEU A 41 7.32 -14.84 -0.95
N SER A 42 8.57 -14.91 -0.48
CA SER A 42 9.26 -13.76 0.13
C SER A 42 9.35 -12.56 -0.83
N ALA A 43 9.71 -12.80 -2.10
CA ALA A 43 9.76 -11.75 -3.12
C ALA A 43 8.39 -11.10 -3.35
N VAL A 44 7.31 -11.88 -3.34
CA VAL A 44 5.94 -11.36 -3.45
C VAL A 44 5.57 -10.52 -2.24
N LEU A 45 5.80 -11.01 -1.01
CA LEU A 45 5.50 -10.26 0.21
C LEU A 45 6.25 -8.93 0.24
N LYS A 46 7.53 -8.93 -0.13
CA LYS A 46 8.36 -7.71 -0.24
C LYS A 46 7.83 -6.71 -1.27
N LYS A 47 7.31 -7.21 -2.40
CA LYS A 47 6.73 -6.33 -3.42
C LYS A 47 5.43 -5.70 -2.91
N ILE A 48 4.60 -6.47 -2.21
CA ILE A 48 3.35 -6.00 -1.62
C ILE A 48 3.62 -4.96 -0.52
N SER A 49 4.52 -5.24 0.41
CA SER A 49 4.86 -4.30 1.49
C SER A 49 5.42 -3.00 0.95
N LYS A 50 6.32 -3.06 -0.06
CA LYS A 50 6.88 -1.85 -0.68
C LYS A 50 5.77 -0.92 -1.20
N SER A 51 4.77 -1.46 -1.91
CA SER A 51 3.67 -0.64 -2.42
C SER A 51 2.83 0.00 -1.30
N TYR A 52 2.51 -0.75 -0.25
CA TYR A 52 1.76 -0.19 0.87
C TYR A 52 2.58 0.81 1.71
N ILE A 53 3.90 0.62 1.81
CA ILE A 53 4.81 1.58 2.44
C ILE A 53 4.79 2.89 1.66
N THR A 54 4.98 2.86 0.33
CA THR A 54 4.98 4.10 -0.46
C THR A 54 3.67 4.86 -0.28
N LEU A 55 2.54 4.16 -0.38
CA LEU A 55 1.22 4.76 -0.20
C LEU A 55 1.05 5.39 1.18
N ALA A 56 1.40 4.65 2.25
CA ALA A 56 1.30 5.13 3.62
C ALA A 56 2.23 6.32 3.87
N GLU A 57 3.45 6.32 3.31
CA GLU A 57 4.40 7.42 3.44
C GLU A 57 3.93 8.68 2.71
N ASN A 58 3.38 8.56 1.49
CA ASN A 58 2.84 9.72 0.77
C ASN A 58 1.67 10.37 1.52
N LEU A 59 0.76 9.55 2.05
CA LEU A 59 -0.32 10.05 2.91
C LEU A 59 0.22 10.67 4.20
N ARG A 60 1.22 10.05 4.84
CA ARG A 60 1.85 10.60 6.04
C ARG A 60 2.49 11.96 5.77
N ILE A 61 3.30 12.08 4.71
CA ILE A 61 3.94 13.34 4.33
C ILE A 61 2.86 14.41 4.12
N PHE A 62 1.80 14.10 3.36
CA PHE A 62 0.68 15.00 3.16
C PHE A 62 0.05 15.47 4.48
N THR A 63 -0.21 14.56 5.42
CA THR A 63 -0.82 14.94 6.71
C THR A 63 0.06 15.82 7.59
N THR A 64 1.37 15.83 7.33
CA THR A 64 2.38 16.58 8.09
C THR A 64 2.87 17.86 7.41
N LEU A 65 2.27 18.24 6.27
CA LEU A 65 2.63 19.48 5.60
C LEU A 65 2.41 20.68 6.52
N THR A 66 3.41 21.55 6.59
CA THR A 66 3.37 22.78 7.37
C THR A 66 4.01 23.93 6.60
N PHE A 67 3.50 25.13 6.88
CA PHE A 67 3.94 26.38 6.26
C PHE A 67 4.49 27.38 7.30
N ASP A 68 4.95 26.88 8.45
CA ASP A 68 5.39 27.71 9.59
C ASP A 68 6.76 28.39 9.38
N SER A 69 7.58 27.88 8.45
CA SER A 69 8.89 28.43 8.11
C SER A 69 9.18 28.34 6.62
N GLU A 70 10.15 29.13 6.14
CA GLU A 70 10.55 29.12 4.73
C GLU A 70 11.04 27.73 4.26
N PRO A 71 11.90 27.00 5.00
CA PRO A 71 12.31 25.65 4.60
C PRO A 71 11.13 24.67 4.50
N GLN A 72 10.24 24.67 5.49
CA GLN A 72 9.06 23.80 5.52
C GLN A 72 8.06 24.14 4.40
N THR A 73 7.89 25.43 4.11
CA THR A 73 7.03 25.91 3.01
C THR A 73 7.59 25.45 1.67
N ARG A 74 8.92 25.51 1.48
CA ARG A 74 9.58 25.02 0.26
C ARG A 74 9.35 23.52 0.06
N GLU A 75 9.61 22.72 1.10
CA GLU A 75 9.41 21.26 1.06
C GLU A 75 7.94 20.91 0.79
N SER A 76 7.02 21.57 1.50
CA SER A 76 5.59 21.34 1.33
C SER A 76 5.09 21.74 -0.06
N LYS A 77 5.63 22.83 -0.62
CA LYS A 77 5.33 23.29 -1.97
C LYS A 77 5.82 22.30 -3.03
N GLU A 78 7.00 21.72 -2.85
CA GLU A 78 7.57 20.72 -3.74
C GLU A 78 6.71 19.44 -3.75
N PHE A 79 6.33 18.95 -2.57
CA PHE A 79 5.43 17.80 -2.46
C PHE A 79 4.06 18.07 -3.13
N LEU A 80 3.45 19.23 -2.88
CA LEU A 80 2.16 19.60 -3.48
C LEU A 80 2.25 19.76 -5.00
N PHE A 81 3.38 20.25 -5.50
CA PHE A 81 3.65 20.30 -6.94
C PHE A 81 3.68 18.89 -7.54
N GLU A 82 4.46 17.97 -6.95
CA GLU A 82 4.52 16.59 -7.41
C GLU A 82 3.16 15.90 -7.34
N ALA A 83 2.40 16.13 -6.26
CA ALA A 83 1.05 15.59 -6.09
C ALA A 83 0.12 16.03 -7.22
N LYS A 84 0.09 17.34 -7.49
CA LYS A 84 -0.74 17.96 -8.53
C LYS A 84 -0.49 17.36 -9.91
N PHE A 85 0.74 16.99 -10.23
CA PHE A 85 1.08 16.39 -11.54
C PHE A 85 1.08 14.86 -11.53
N GLY A 86 0.68 14.23 -10.41
CA GLY A 86 0.62 12.78 -10.28
C GLY A 86 1.98 12.09 -10.15
N TYR A 87 3.05 12.84 -9.89
CA TYR A 87 4.43 12.32 -9.82
C TYR A 87 4.73 11.55 -8.55
N LEU A 88 3.95 11.75 -7.48
CA LEU A 88 4.10 11.00 -6.23
C LEU A 88 3.83 9.50 -6.41
N THR A 89 3.11 9.12 -7.46
CA THR A 89 2.43 7.82 -7.53
C THR A 89 2.27 7.30 -8.96
N ASP A 90 3.35 7.23 -9.75
CA ASP A 90 3.42 6.40 -10.98
C ASP A 90 3.13 4.89 -10.70
N GLU A 91 2.83 4.58 -9.44
CA GLU A 91 2.42 3.30 -8.87
C GLU A 91 1.11 2.73 -9.41
N SER A 92 0.18 3.48 -10.03
CA SER A 92 -1.07 2.87 -10.54
C SER A 92 -0.83 1.90 -11.70
N GLY A 93 -0.01 2.30 -12.68
CA GLY A 93 0.43 1.42 -13.77
C GLY A 93 1.29 0.28 -13.24
N ASP A 94 2.16 0.62 -12.30
CA ASP A 94 3.06 -0.32 -11.62
C ASP A 94 2.30 -1.33 -10.74
N ALA A 95 1.17 -0.96 -10.15
CA ALA A 95 0.33 -1.80 -9.29
C ALA A 95 -0.35 -2.88 -10.11
N ARG A 96 -0.95 -2.54 -11.26
CA ARG A 96 -1.55 -3.54 -12.17
C ARG A 96 -0.51 -4.52 -12.73
N ALA A 97 0.66 -4.00 -13.12
CA ALA A 97 1.77 -4.84 -13.55
C ALA A 97 2.26 -5.73 -12.41
N SER A 98 2.28 -5.22 -11.17
CA SER A 98 2.69 -5.98 -9.98
C SER A 98 1.70 -7.08 -9.63
N CYS A 99 0.39 -6.82 -9.65
CA CYS A 99 -0.64 -7.84 -9.50
C CYS A 99 -0.50 -8.96 -10.53
N SER A 100 -0.25 -8.60 -11.80
CA SER A 100 -0.02 -9.59 -12.86
C SER A 100 1.21 -10.46 -12.59
N ARG A 101 2.32 -9.87 -12.14
CA ARG A 101 3.54 -10.60 -11.76
C ARG A 101 3.32 -11.50 -10.55
N ILE A 102 2.61 -11.00 -9.53
CA ILE A 102 2.25 -11.76 -8.32
C ILE A 102 1.41 -12.98 -8.69
N LEU A 103 0.39 -12.79 -9.54
CA LEU A 103 -0.46 -13.88 -10.02
C LEU A 103 0.34 -14.92 -10.82
N ASN A 104 1.26 -14.47 -11.66
CA ASN A 104 2.14 -15.39 -12.41
C ASN A 104 3.04 -16.21 -11.47
N ILE A 105 3.64 -15.57 -10.46
CA ILE A 105 4.44 -16.24 -9.43
C ILE A 105 3.59 -17.26 -8.67
N TYR A 106 2.36 -16.88 -8.30
CA TYR A 106 1.45 -17.78 -7.62
C TYR A 106 1.15 -19.03 -8.46
N ASN A 107 0.74 -18.85 -9.72
CA ASN A 107 0.36 -19.96 -10.60
C ASN A 107 1.56 -20.88 -10.90
N THR A 108 2.76 -20.31 -11.04
CA THR A 108 3.96 -21.06 -11.45
C THR A 108 4.62 -21.79 -10.28
N TYR A 109 4.74 -21.13 -9.12
CA TYR A 109 5.57 -21.62 -8.01
C TYR A 109 4.76 -21.92 -6.75
N LEU A 110 3.83 -21.05 -6.36
CA LEU A 110 3.22 -21.11 -5.03
C LEU A 110 2.05 -22.08 -4.94
N SER A 111 1.19 -22.14 -5.96
CA SER A 111 -0.03 -22.95 -5.95
C SER A 111 0.27 -24.41 -5.66
N GLY A 112 1.11 -25.05 -6.49
CA GLY A 112 1.49 -26.45 -6.29
C GLY A 112 2.18 -26.70 -4.96
N TRP A 113 2.99 -25.76 -4.47
CA TRP A 113 3.64 -25.87 -3.17
C TRP A 113 2.64 -25.81 -2.00
N PHE A 114 1.69 -24.87 -2.03
CA PHE A 114 0.64 -24.75 -1.04
C PHE A 114 -0.27 -25.98 -0.99
N PHE A 115 -0.74 -26.46 -2.14
CA PHE A 115 -1.60 -27.66 -2.19
C PHE A 115 -0.90 -28.95 -1.77
N ARG A 116 0.44 -29.02 -1.84
CA ARG A 116 1.21 -30.16 -1.33
C ARG A 116 1.40 -30.13 0.19
N LEU A 117 1.51 -28.94 0.80
CA LEU A 117 1.94 -28.80 2.20
C LEU A 117 0.81 -28.46 3.17
N LEU A 118 -0.28 -27.90 2.68
CA LEU A 118 -1.36 -27.36 3.49
C LEU A 118 -2.61 -28.21 3.39
N LYS A 119 -3.53 -28.02 4.34
CA LYS A 119 -4.88 -28.56 4.21
C LYS A 119 -5.63 -27.84 3.09
N SER A 120 -6.64 -28.49 2.51
CA SER A 120 -7.39 -27.95 1.37
C SER A 120 -8.04 -26.59 1.68
N ASP A 121 -8.55 -26.38 2.89
CA ASP A 121 -9.12 -25.10 3.33
C ASP A 121 -8.06 -24.00 3.40
N GLU A 122 -6.87 -24.29 3.95
CA GLU A 122 -5.74 -23.37 4.03
C GLU A 122 -5.23 -22.98 2.63
N ALA A 123 -5.06 -23.97 1.75
CA ALA A 123 -4.61 -23.74 0.37
C ALA A 123 -5.64 -22.93 -0.44
N ASN A 124 -6.93 -23.23 -0.30
CA ASN A 124 -8.01 -22.50 -0.99
C ASN A 124 -8.12 -21.04 -0.51
N ARG A 125 -7.86 -20.77 0.77
CA ARG A 125 -7.80 -19.39 1.28
C ARG A 125 -6.64 -18.61 0.67
N LEU A 126 -5.46 -19.21 0.55
CA LEU A 126 -4.33 -18.60 -0.16
C LEU A 126 -4.63 -18.41 -1.64
N GLU A 127 -5.25 -19.39 -2.29
CA GLU A 127 -5.69 -19.25 -3.69
C GLU A 127 -6.60 -18.04 -3.85
N THR A 128 -7.59 -17.90 -2.98
CA THR A 128 -8.51 -16.75 -3.00
C THR A 128 -7.75 -15.44 -2.83
N LEU A 129 -6.81 -15.37 -1.88
CA LEU A 129 -6.00 -14.18 -1.65
C LEU A 129 -5.18 -13.79 -2.91
N PHE A 130 -4.45 -14.73 -3.50
CA PHE A 130 -3.59 -14.41 -4.64
C PHE A 130 -4.33 -14.26 -5.97
N ARG A 131 -5.35 -15.07 -6.24
CA ARG A 131 -6.05 -15.09 -7.53
C ARG A 131 -7.26 -14.18 -7.60
N VAL A 132 -7.93 -13.92 -6.47
CA VAL A 132 -9.12 -13.07 -6.41
C VAL A 132 -8.75 -11.69 -5.89
N LYS A 133 -8.20 -11.59 -4.67
CA LYS A 133 -7.94 -10.28 -4.03
C LYS A 133 -6.80 -9.48 -4.68
N PHE A 134 -5.77 -10.16 -5.18
CA PHE A 134 -4.66 -9.57 -5.95
C PHE A 134 -4.81 -9.73 -7.47
N SER A 135 -6.02 -10.04 -7.96
CA SER A 135 -6.27 -10.13 -9.41
C SER A 135 -5.91 -8.82 -10.10
N PRO A 136 -5.21 -8.85 -11.25
CA PRO A 136 -4.93 -7.64 -12.03
C PRO A 136 -6.18 -7.03 -12.69
N TYR A 137 -7.32 -7.75 -12.71
CA TYR A 137 -8.51 -7.35 -13.46
C TYR A 137 -9.66 -6.78 -12.59
N ASP A 138 -9.74 -7.06 -11.28
CA ASP A 138 -10.73 -6.47 -10.35
C ASP A 138 -10.41 -6.80 -8.86
N LYS A 139 -10.43 -5.91 -7.83
CA LYS A 139 -10.15 -4.45 -7.72
C LYS A 139 -10.30 -3.97 -6.24
N GLU A 140 -9.42 -4.37 -5.34
CA GLU A 140 -9.37 -3.74 -3.99
C GLU A 140 -8.06 -2.99 -3.80
N PHE A 141 -6.92 -3.66 -4.00
CA PHE A 141 -5.60 -3.02 -3.95
C PHE A 141 -5.44 -1.90 -4.99
N VAL A 142 -5.68 -2.20 -6.28
CA VAL A 142 -5.50 -1.21 -7.37
C VAL A 142 -6.47 -0.04 -7.22
N LEU A 143 -7.72 -0.29 -6.80
CA LEU A 143 -8.67 0.80 -6.55
C LEU A 143 -8.25 1.68 -5.37
N ALA A 144 -7.73 1.09 -4.30
CA ALA A 144 -7.28 1.86 -3.16
C ALA A 144 -6.08 2.74 -3.53
N VAL A 145 -5.13 2.20 -4.30
CA VAL A 145 -4.01 2.99 -4.87
C VAL A 145 -4.54 4.11 -5.77
N ASP A 146 -5.41 3.80 -6.73
CA ASP A 146 -5.98 4.78 -7.65
C ASP A 146 -6.73 5.91 -6.90
N ARG A 147 -7.51 5.57 -5.86
CA ARG A 147 -8.22 6.55 -5.02
C ARG A 147 -7.29 7.42 -4.18
N THR A 148 -6.24 6.83 -3.62
CA THR A 148 -5.22 7.61 -2.89
C THR A 148 -4.50 8.58 -3.82
N ASN A 149 -4.18 8.14 -5.03
CA ASN A 149 -3.53 8.98 -6.05
C ASN A 149 -4.45 10.14 -6.47
N GLU A 150 -5.71 9.83 -6.78
CA GLU A 150 -6.73 10.84 -7.10
C GLU A 150 -6.89 11.85 -5.96
N PHE A 151 -6.94 11.39 -4.71
CA PHE A 151 -7.01 12.26 -3.54
C PHE A 151 -5.79 13.19 -3.44
N LEU A 152 -4.57 12.67 -3.55
CA LEU A 152 -3.35 13.47 -3.47
C LEU A 152 -3.27 14.48 -4.61
N THR A 153 -3.61 14.08 -5.83
CA THR A 153 -3.64 14.98 -6.98
C THR A 153 -4.67 16.09 -6.82
N ASN A 154 -5.90 15.76 -6.45
CA ASN A 154 -6.95 16.76 -6.24
C ASN A 154 -6.59 17.70 -5.06
N SER A 155 -5.97 17.18 -4.00
CA SER A 155 -5.48 17.97 -2.88
C SER A 155 -4.32 18.90 -3.28
N GLY A 156 -3.41 18.42 -4.13
CA GLY A 156 -2.36 19.23 -4.75
C GLY A 156 -2.92 20.34 -5.61
N GLU A 157 -3.92 20.07 -6.46
CA GLU A 157 -4.61 21.07 -7.26
C GLU A 157 -5.31 22.14 -6.42
N LEU A 158 -5.85 21.76 -5.26
CA LEU A 158 -6.54 22.65 -4.34
C LEU A 158 -5.59 23.51 -3.50
N ILE A 159 -4.52 22.93 -2.95
CA ILE A 159 -3.69 23.56 -1.92
C ILE A 159 -2.48 24.26 -2.54
N TYR A 160 -1.89 23.71 -3.61
CA TYR A 160 -0.70 24.30 -4.26
C TYR A 160 -0.87 25.77 -4.66
N PRO A 161 -1.99 26.20 -5.29
CA PRO A 161 -2.19 27.60 -5.65
C PRO A 161 -2.14 28.55 -4.44
N LEU A 162 -2.72 28.15 -3.31
CA LEU A 162 -2.73 28.93 -2.07
C LEU A 162 -1.31 29.21 -1.56
N VAL A 163 -0.45 28.19 -1.61
CA VAL A 163 0.96 28.31 -1.22
C VAL A 163 1.74 29.21 -2.18
N VAL A 164 1.42 29.17 -3.48
CA VAL A 164 2.04 30.04 -4.50
C VAL A 164 1.62 31.50 -4.33
N GLU A 165 0.36 31.75 -3.99
CA GLU A 165 -0.22 33.07 -3.78
C GLU A 165 0.13 33.67 -2.41
N GLY A 166 0.70 32.87 -1.51
CA GLY A 166 1.11 33.29 -0.17
C GLY A 166 0.00 33.20 0.89
N ASP A 167 -1.16 32.61 0.56
CA ASP A 167 -2.22 32.32 1.52
C ASP A 167 -1.92 31.04 2.31
N LEU A 168 -0.86 31.11 3.12
CA LEU A 168 -0.37 29.99 3.91
C LEU A 168 -1.36 29.58 5.01
N GLN A 169 -2.17 30.51 5.51
CA GLN A 169 -3.16 30.22 6.54
C GLN A 169 -4.29 29.35 5.98
N GLN A 170 -4.82 29.69 4.79
CA GLN A 170 -5.83 28.87 4.14
C GLN A 170 -5.27 27.51 3.70
N ALA A 171 -4.03 27.49 3.19
CA ALA A 171 -3.34 26.24 2.85
C ALA A 171 -3.21 25.32 4.07
N GLN A 172 -2.76 25.85 5.21
CA GLN A 172 -2.62 25.09 6.46
C GLN A 172 -3.96 24.55 6.96
N GLN A 173 -5.02 25.36 6.87
CA GLN A 173 -6.36 24.96 7.26
C GLN A 173 -6.86 23.80 6.41
N LYS A 174 -6.63 23.83 5.09
CA LYS A 174 -7.02 22.74 4.18
C LYS A 174 -6.27 21.44 4.45
N VAL A 175 -4.95 21.50 4.66
CA VAL A 175 -4.17 20.32 5.08
C VAL A 175 -4.76 19.73 6.37
N LYS A 176 -5.01 20.57 7.37
CA LYS A 176 -5.52 20.13 8.68
C LYS A 176 -6.89 19.47 8.60
N GLU A 177 -7.80 19.98 7.76
CA GLU A 177 -9.11 19.38 7.50
C GLU A 177 -8.95 17.94 7.02
N PHE A 178 -8.14 17.71 5.99
CA PHE A 178 -7.89 16.36 5.48
C PHE A 178 -7.10 15.48 6.45
N SER A 179 -6.15 16.04 7.20
CA SER A 179 -5.37 15.28 8.19
C SER A 179 -6.25 14.68 9.28
N ASN A 180 -7.26 15.42 9.75
CA ASN A 180 -8.19 14.91 10.77
C ASN A 180 -8.98 13.70 10.27
N ASP A 181 -9.39 13.71 8.99
CA ASP A 181 -10.15 12.62 8.38
C ASP A 181 -9.25 11.41 8.06
N LEU A 182 -7.96 11.62 7.83
CA LEU A 182 -6.98 10.58 7.52
C LEU A 182 -6.34 9.92 8.75
N ASP A 183 -6.38 10.56 9.93
CA ASP A 183 -5.60 10.13 11.11
C ASP A 183 -5.91 8.69 11.54
N LEU A 184 -7.20 8.36 11.70
CA LEU A 184 -7.63 7.01 12.08
C LEU A 184 -7.35 5.98 10.97
N PRO A 185 -7.78 6.17 9.70
CA PRO A 185 -7.47 5.24 8.62
C PRO A 185 -5.96 4.98 8.45
N LEU A 186 -5.14 6.02 8.55
CA LEU A 186 -3.69 5.90 8.39
C LEU A 186 -3.05 5.19 9.59
N THR A 187 -3.57 5.39 10.80
CA THR A 187 -3.15 4.65 11.99
C THR A 187 -3.44 3.16 11.84
N ASP A 188 -4.64 2.79 11.39
CA ASP A 188 -5.01 1.39 11.16
C ASP A 188 -4.14 0.74 10.08
N LEU A 189 -3.90 1.44 8.97
CA LEU A 189 -3.00 0.99 7.92
C LEU A 189 -1.59 0.74 8.45
N ARG A 190 -1.02 1.68 9.22
CA ARG A 190 0.34 1.55 9.78
C ARG A 190 0.45 0.39 10.76
N ASN A 191 -0.57 0.18 11.58
CA ASN A 191 -0.61 -0.94 12.53
C ASN A 191 -0.62 -2.29 11.81
N GLU A 192 -1.47 -2.47 10.80
CA GLU A 192 -1.49 -3.71 10.02
C GLU A 192 -0.21 -3.89 9.20
N LEU A 193 0.33 -2.83 8.62
CA LEU A 193 1.58 -2.88 7.86
C LEU A 193 2.76 -3.32 8.72
N LYS A 194 2.82 -2.89 9.99
CA LYS A 194 3.84 -3.36 10.94
C LYS A 194 3.77 -4.87 11.16
N ILE A 195 2.56 -5.42 11.29
CA ILE A 195 2.35 -6.86 11.46
C ILE A 195 2.77 -7.60 10.19
N PHE A 196 2.35 -7.10 9.02
CA PHE A 196 2.73 -7.66 7.73
C PHE A 196 4.25 -7.67 7.52
N LEU A 197 4.95 -6.59 7.89
CA LEU A 197 6.41 -6.49 7.78
C LEU A 197 7.15 -7.47 8.71
N SER A 198 6.61 -7.70 9.92
CA SER A 198 7.15 -8.74 10.81
C SER A 198 7.05 -10.12 10.17
N MET A 199 5.89 -10.44 9.58
CA MET A 199 5.68 -11.69 8.87
C MET A 199 6.60 -11.79 7.65
N GLU A 200 6.72 -10.74 6.84
CA GLU A 200 7.65 -10.71 5.68
C GLU A 200 9.09 -11.03 6.11
N ALA A 201 9.54 -10.44 7.23
CA ALA A 201 10.89 -10.66 7.75
C ALA A 201 11.16 -12.15 8.07
N ASP A 202 10.19 -12.84 8.70
CA ASP A 202 10.29 -14.27 8.99
C ASP A 202 10.48 -15.10 7.70
N PHE A 203 9.67 -14.81 6.67
CA PHE A 203 9.77 -15.51 5.38
C PHE A 203 11.07 -15.17 4.63
N LEU A 204 11.54 -13.92 4.72
CA LEU A 204 12.80 -13.49 4.13
C LEU A 204 13.98 -14.21 4.78
N GLU A 205 14.01 -14.30 6.11
CA GLU A 205 15.06 -15.03 6.84
C GLU A 205 15.06 -16.50 6.43
N LYS A 206 13.89 -17.15 6.39
CA LYS A 206 13.80 -18.56 6.03
C LYS A 206 14.20 -18.82 4.58
N SER A 207 13.88 -17.91 3.66
CA SER A 207 14.22 -18.05 2.24
C SER A 207 15.74 -18.07 1.96
N LYS A 208 16.55 -17.49 2.86
CA LYS A 208 18.03 -17.52 2.76
C LYS A 208 18.62 -18.89 3.10
N ALA A 209 17.86 -19.75 3.77
CA ALA A 209 18.27 -21.09 4.15
C ALA A 209 17.91 -22.15 3.10
N VAL A 210 17.37 -21.73 1.96
CA VAL A 210 16.99 -22.56 0.81
C VAL A 210 18.02 -22.38 -0.31
#